data_AF-F4S9S5-F1
#
_entry.id   AF-F4S9S5-F1
#
_cell.length_a   1.000
_cell.length_b   1.000
_cell.length_c   1.000
_cell.angle_alpha   90.00
_cell.angle_beta   90.00
_cell.angle_gamma   90.00
#
_symmetry.space_group_name_H-M   'P 1'
#
loop_
_entity.id
_entity.type
_entity.pdbx_description
1 polymer ?
#
loop_
_entity_poly.entity_id
_entity_poly.type
_entity_poly.pdbx_seq_one_letter_code
_entity_poly.pdbx_strand_id
1 'polypeptide(L)'
;GFSDEIIIMTSLQKPRKILIRGSDGKDYPFLCKPKDDLRKDARLMEFNLKINKLLKKDSESRKRNLHIRTYAVVVLNEECGLLEWVPHTLPL
;
A
#
# COMPACT_ATOMS: atom_id res chain seq x y z
N GLY A 1 -17.23 1.37 7.60
CA GLY A 1 -17.58 0.00 8.06
C GLY A 1 -16.59 -1.00 7.51
N PHE A 2 -16.62 -2.25 7.97
CA PHE A 2 -15.83 -3.34 7.39
C PHE A 2 -16.75 -4.27 6.59
N SER A 3 -16.22 -4.90 5.55
CA SER A 3 -16.91 -6.02 4.89
C SER A 3 -16.85 -7.27 5.76
N ASP A 4 -17.88 -8.11 5.69
CA ASP A 4 -17.93 -9.41 6.37
C ASP A 4 -17.03 -10.47 5.70
N GLU A 5 -16.56 -10.18 4.48
CA GLU A 5 -15.70 -11.08 3.71
C GLU A 5 -14.21 -10.75 3.91
N ILE A 6 -13.43 -11.79 4.18
CA ILE A 6 -11.96 -11.74 4.25
C ILE A 6 -11.40 -12.72 3.24
N ILE A 7 -10.52 -12.24 2.34
CA ILE A 7 -9.82 -13.09 1.38
C ILE A 7 -8.44 -13.42 1.93
N ILE A 8 -8.13 -14.70 2.10
CA ILE A 8 -6.79 -15.15 2.50
C ILE A 8 -5.95 -15.37 1.25
N MET A 9 -4.83 -14.66 1.13
CA MET A 9 -3.94 -14.79 -0.02
C MET A 9 -3.12 -16.07 0.07
N THR A 10 -2.87 -16.70 -1.07
CA THR A 10 -2.03 -17.89 -1.20
C THR A 10 -0.54 -17.50 -1.20
N SER A 11 0.04 -17.28 -0.01
CA SER A 11 1.49 -17.11 0.17
C SER A 11 1.94 -17.71 1.51
N LEU A 12 3.26 -17.79 1.74
CA LEU A 12 3.85 -18.38 2.95
C LEU A 12 3.25 -17.80 4.24
N GLN A 13 3.05 -16.48 4.27
CA GLN A 13 2.53 -15.76 5.43
C GLN A 13 0.99 -15.70 5.48
N LYS A 14 0.29 -16.20 4.45
CA LYS A 14 -1.18 -16.19 4.32
C LYS A 14 -1.81 -14.84 4.73
N PRO A 15 -1.36 -13.71 4.16
CA PRO A 15 -1.85 -12.40 4.55
C PRO A 15 -3.33 -12.24 4.20
N ARG A 16 -4.05 -11.45 4.99
CA ARG A 16 -5.51 -11.30 4.89
C ARG A 16 -5.84 -10.03 4.16
N LYS A 17 -6.53 -10.13 3.04
CA LYS A 17 -7.11 -8.97 2.34
C LYS A 17 -8.46 -8.66 2.96
N ILE A 18 -8.58 -7.46 3.53
CA ILE A 18 -9.79 -6.91 4.12
C ILE A 18 -10.31 -5.77 3.25
N LEU A 19 -11.61 -5.51 3.34
CA LEU A 19 -12.26 -4.40 2.64
C LEU A 19 -12.85 -3.42 3.67
N ILE A 20 -12.39 -2.17 3.61
CA ILE A 20 -12.86 -1.10 4.50
C ILE A 20 -13.74 -0.16 3.68
N ARG A 21 -15.01 0.00 4.08
CA ARG A 21 -15.92 0.97 3.50
C ARG A 21 -15.76 2.33 4.18
N GLY A 22 -15.30 3.32 3.43
CA GLY A 22 -15.18 4.71 3.86
C GLY A 22 -16.53 5.35 4.14
N SER A 23 -16.53 6.46 4.87
CA SER A 23 -17.72 7.30 5.07
C SER A 23 -18.19 7.97 3.77
N ASP A 24 -17.34 8.01 2.75
CA ASP A 24 -17.64 8.46 1.40
C ASP A 24 -18.30 7.37 0.52
N GLY A 25 -18.59 6.20 1.11
CA GLY A 25 -19.23 5.07 0.41
C GLY A 25 -18.29 4.26 -0.48
N LYS A 26 -16.99 4.59 -0.53
CA LYS A 26 -16.01 3.86 -1.33
C LYS A 26 -15.40 2.71 -0.55
N ASP A 27 -15.03 1.66 -1.28
CA ASP A 27 -14.40 0.48 -0.72
C ASP A 27 -12.88 0.54 -0.91
N TYR A 28 -12.15 0.40 0.19
CA TYR A 28 -10.70 0.49 0.27
C TYR A 28 -10.12 -0.85 0.68
N PRO A 29 -9.52 -1.61 -0.25
CA PRO A 29 -8.92 -2.89 0.07
C PRO A 29 -7.56 -2.70 0.75
N PHE A 30 -7.31 -3.44 1.82
CA PHE A 30 -6.03 -3.47 2.54
C PHE A 30 -5.56 -4.90 2.74
N LEU A 31 -4.25 -5.09 2.76
CA LEU A 31 -3.59 -6.34 3.09
C LEU A 31 -3.04 -6.26 4.51
N CYS A 32 -3.60 -7.08 5.41
CA CYS A 32 -3.08 -7.29 6.75
C CYS A 32 -1.96 -8.32 6.70
N LYS A 33 -0.75 -7.88 7.07
CA LYS A 33 0.39 -8.78 7.23
C LYS A 33 0.60 -9.12 8.71
N PRO A 34 0.44 -10.40 9.10
CA PRO A 34 0.73 -10.84 10.45
C PRO A 34 2.23 -11.08 10.63
N LYS A 35 2.76 -10.74 11.81
CA LYS A 35 4.15 -10.98 12.23
C LYS A 35 5.19 -10.36 11.30
N ASP A 36 4.90 -9.16 10.79
CA ASP A 36 5.79 -8.42 9.88
C ASP A 36 5.97 -6.98 10.36
N ASP A 37 7.22 -6.54 10.49
CA ASP A 37 7.58 -5.18 10.89
C ASP A 37 7.64 -4.27 9.66
N LEU A 38 6.57 -3.52 9.44
CA LEU A 38 6.41 -2.66 8.27
C LEU A 38 7.07 -1.28 8.40
N ARG A 39 7.87 -1.03 9.44
CA ARG A 39 8.56 0.27 9.61
C ARG A 39 9.48 0.56 8.43
N LYS A 40 10.19 -0.45 7.91
CA LYS A 40 11.07 -0.26 6.74
C LYS A 40 10.26 0.09 5.49
N ASP A 41 9.16 -0.61 5.24
CA ASP A 41 8.24 -0.33 4.13
C ASP A 41 7.66 1.08 4.21
N ALA A 42 7.24 1.52 5.40
CA ALA A 42 6.73 2.87 5.63
C ALA A 42 7.79 3.93 5.28
N ARG A 43 9.03 3.74 5.73
CA ARG A 43 10.15 4.64 5.42
C ARG A 43 10.48 4.66 3.93
N LEU A 44 10.41 3.51 3.26
CA LEU A 44 10.60 3.42 1.81
C LEU A 44 9.50 4.18 1.05
N MET A 45 8.24 4.07 1.48
CA MET A 45 7.14 4.81 0.86
C MET A 45 7.27 6.33 1.08
N GLU A 46 7.64 6.78 2.29
CA GLU A 46 7.97 8.19 2.55
C GLU A 46 9.10 8.71 1.65
N PHE A 47 10.13 7.89 1.43
CA PHE A 47 11.23 8.21 0.55
C PHE A 47 10.78 8.32 -0.91
N ASN A 48 9.97 7.37 -1.39
CA ASN A 48 9.40 7.41 -2.74
C ASN A 48 8.51 8.64 -2.95
N LEU A 49 7.76 9.08 -1.93
CA LEU A 49 7.00 10.33 -1.98
C LEU A 49 7.93 11.55 -2.17
N LYS A 50 9.10 11.57 -1.53
CA LYS A 50 10.11 12.62 -1.74
C LYS A 50 10.69 12.57 -3.16
N ILE A 51 10.99 11.38 -3.68
CA ILE A 51 11.44 11.22 -5.07
C ILE A 51 10.38 11.74 -6.04
N ASN A 52 9.11 11.38 -5.85
CA ASN A 52 8.02 11.87 -6.71
C ASN A 52 7.92 13.41 -6.71
N LYS A 53 8.19 14.07 -5.58
CA LYS A 53 8.27 15.54 -5.53
C LYS A 53 9.42 16.09 -6.39
N LEU A 54 10.59 15.43 -6.37
CA LEU A 54 11.74 15.81 -7.18
C LEU A 54 11.48 15.56 -8.68
N LEU A 55 10.92 14.41 -9.04
CA LEU A 55 10.54 14.08 -10.42
C LEU A 55 9.50 15.06 -10.97
N LYS A 56 8.56 15.50 -10.13
CA LYS A 56 7.57 16.53 -10.52
C LYS A 56 8.20 17.92 -10.67
N LYS A 57 9.31 18.22 -10.00
CA LYS A 57 10.00 19.52 -10.13
C LYS A 57 10.81 19.59 -11.43
N ASP A 58 11.42 18.49 -11.84
CA ASP A 58 12.21 18.39 -13.07
C ASP A 58 11.35 18.43 -14.35
N SER A 59 11.75 19.20 -15.36
CA SER A 59 10.96 19.35 -16.60
C SER A 59 11.00 18.10 -17.47
N GLU A 60 12.17 17.47 -17.60
CA GLU A 60 12.34 16.30 -18.46
C GLU A 60 11.65 15.07 -17.89
N SER A 61 11.66 14.92 -16.57
CA SER A 61 10.91 13.88 -15.86
C SER A 61 9.40 14.06 -16.01
N ARG A 62 8.88 15.30 -15.88
CA ARG A 62 7.46 15.58 -16.10
C ARG A 62 7.01 15.34 -17.54
N LYS A 63 7.79 15.76 -18.54
CA LYS A 63 7.48 15.50 -19.96
C LYS A 63 7.33 14.00 -20.24
N ARG A 64 8.10 13.17 -19.54
CA ARG A 64 8.06 11.70 -19.62
C ARG A 64 7.06 11.05 -18.66
N ASN A 65 6.31 11.84 -17.88
CA ASN A 65 5.38 11.39 -16.85
C ASN A 65 6.00 10.40 -15.83
N LEU A 66 7.28 10.62 -15.47
CA LEU A 66 7.98 9.76 -14.52
C LEU A 66 7.40 9.92 -13.11
N HIS A 67 6.97 8.80 -12.54
CA HIS A 67 6.53 8.72 -11.16
C HIS A 67 6.70 7.29 -10.65
N ILE A 68 6.96 7.16 -9.36
CA ILE A 68 6.97 5.89 -8.65
C ILE A 68 5.55 5.68 -8.09
N ARG A 69 4.92 4.55 -8.43
CA ARG A 69 3.64 4.17 -7.83
C ARG A 69 3.86 3.84 -6.35
N THR A 70 3.32 4.67 -5.47
CA THR A 70 3.34 4.47 -4.01
C THR A 70 2.04 3.86 -3.53
N TYR A 71 2.08 3.21 -2.37
CA TYR A 71 0.91 2.69 -1.67
C TYR A 71 1.01 3.05 -0.18
N ALA A 72 -0.12 3.12 0.52
CA ALA A 72 -0.13 3.43 1.94
C ALA A 72 0.39 2.25 2.79
N VAL A 73 1.17 2.56 3.82
CA VAL A 73 1.64 1.62 4.84
C VAL A 73 1.25 2.17 6.20
N VAL A 74 0.47 1.39 6.96
CA VAL A 74 0.07 1.72 8.33
C VAL A 74 0.71 0.71 9.26
N VAL A 75 1.70 1.16 10.02
CA VAL A 75 2.32 0.36 11.08
C VAL A 75 1.42 0.43 12.31
N LEU A 76 0.88 -0.70 12.76
CA LEU A 76 0.02 -0.77 13.95
C LEU A 76 0.86 -1.04 15.20
N ASN A 77 1.77 -2.02 15.12
CA ASN A 77 2.77 -2.31 16.14
C ASN A 77 3.99 -2.99 15.51
N GLU A 78 4.91 -3.51 16.33
CA GLU A 78 6.14 -4.16 15.83
C GLU A 78 5.91 -5.52 15.14
N GLU A 79 4.70 -6.08 15.25
CA GLU A 79 4.35 -7.39 14.70
C GLU A 79 3.22 -7.34 13.67
N CYS A 80 2.58 -6.18 13.44
CA CYS A 80 1.51 -6.10 12.48
C CYS A 80 1.35 -4.71 11.86
N GLY A 81 0.83 -4.72 10.63
CA GLY A 81 0.40 -3.52 9.95
C GLY A 81 -0.43 -3.82 8.72
N LEU A 82 -0.86 -2.73 8.08
CA LEU A 82 -1.72 -2.72 6.91
C LEU A 82 -0.95 -2.14 5.73
N LEU A 83 -1.07 -2.81 4.59
CA LEU A 83 -0.62 -2.30 3.30
C LEU A 83 -1.84 -2.00 2.44
N GLU A 84 -1.88 -0.86 1.77
CA GLU A 84 -2.91 -0.61 0.78
C GLU A 84 -2.82 -1.65 -0.33
N TRP A 85 -3.97 -2.24 -0.68
CA TRP A 85 -4.03 -3.19 -1.79
C TRP A 85 -4.02 -2.42 -3.11
N VAL A 86 -3.01 -2.68 -3.92
CA VAL A 86 -2.84 -2.05 -5.22
C VAL A 86 -3.59 -2.86 -6.29
N PRO A 87 -4.72 -2.36 -6.85
CA PRO A 87 -5.47 -3.10 -7.85
C PRO A 87 -4.72 -3.19 -9.18
N HIS A 88 -5.11 -4.18 -10.00
CA HIS A 88 -4.56 -4.46 -11.33
C HIS A 88 -3.06 -4.76 -11.30
N THR A 89 -2.62 -5.55 -10.33
CA THR A 89 -1.26 -6.07 -10.25
C THR A 89 -1.31 -7.59 -10.18
N LEU A 90 -0.35 -8.24 -10.84
CA LEU A 90 -0.08 -9.67 -10.72
C LEU A 90 1.39 -9.82 -10.30
N PRO A 91 1.73 -10.79 -9.44
CA PRO A 91 3.12 -11.16 -9.23
C PRO A 91 3.77 -11.52 -10.56
N LEU A 92 5.05 -11.15 -10.73
CA LEU A 92 5.88 -11.58 -11.87
C LEU A 92 6.21 -13.06 -11.78
#